data_AF-A0A350ULN7-F1
#
_entry.id   AF-A0A350ULN7-F1
#
_cell.length_a   1.000
_cell.length_b   1.000
_cell.length_c   1.000
_cell.angle_alpha   90.00
_cell.angle_beta   90.00
_cell.angle_gamma   90.00
#
_symmetry.space_group_name_H-M   'P 1'
#
loop_
_entity.id
_entity.type
_entity.pdbx_description
1 polymer ?
#
loop_
_entity_poly.entity_id
_entity_poly.type
_entity_poly.pdbx_seq_one_letter_code
_entity_poly.pdbx_strand_id
1 'polypeptide(L)'
;MATGPAGTFWAGCGAIRRQVFEAAGGFDPRFTTPSVEDIELGMRLARLGRSLAIDGSIQVKHHKRWTLWSMIRTDVWLRAIPWSHLMMADRKAPASLNLRWSQRASVAAALLWPAALLLDPAAALALLAAHAGLNLPFLGFLRRTQGLLFAIGSWPLHVLHHFYSGAALPLAIAAFPWRQLAQPAPTLEEGSE
;
A
#
# COMPACT_ATOMS: atom_id res chain seq x y z
N MET A 1 0.42 0.64 21.91
CA MET A 1 0.19 0.81 20.45
C MET A 1 -1.19 1.45 20.26
N ALA A 2 -1.48 2.00 19.08
CA ALA A 2 -2.77 2.64 18.84
C ALA A 2 -3.90 1.60 18.82
N THR A 3 -4.96 1.87 19.56
CA THR A 3 -6.24 1.14 19.54
C THR A 3 -7.30 2.09 19.01
N GLY A 4 -8.18 1.62 18.14
CA GLY A 4 -9.25 2.48 17.61
C GLY A 4 -9.88 1.97 16.32
N PRO A 5 -10.76 2.77 15.70
CA PRO A 5 -11.42 2.44 14.44
C PRO A 5 -10.41 2.17 13.32
N ALA A 6 -10.73 1.21 12.45
CA ALA A 6 -9.93 0.86 11.29
C ALA A 6 -10.73 1.06 9.99
N GLY A 7 -10.05 1.46 8.92
CA GLY A 7 -10.67 1.64 7.60
C GLY A 7 -10.61 0.39 6.71
N THR A 8 -9.80 -0.61 7.07
CA THR A 8 -9.57 -1.83 6.30
C THR A 8 -9.36 -3.04 7.21
N PHE A 9 -9.47 -4.24 6.66
CA PHE A 9 -9.22 -5.51 7.36
C PHE A 9 -7.88 -6.11 6.89
N TRP A 10 -7.20 -6.83 7.79
CA TRP A 10 -5.91 -7.47 7.53
C TRP A 10 -5.95 -8.91 8.01
N ALA A 11 -5.87 -9.88 7.10
CA ALA A 11 -6.06 -11.29 7.45
C ALA A 11 -4.87 -11.89 8.22
N GLY A 12 -3.68 -11.28 8.12
CA GLY A 12 -2.48 -11.77 8.79
C GLY A 12 -2.51 -11.71 10.33
N CYS A 13 -3.41 -10.91 10.92
CA CYS A 13 -3.69 -10.86 12.36
C CYS A 13 -5.12 -10.34 12.61
N GLY A 14 -6.06 -10.81 11.79
CA GLY A 14 -7.45 -10.36 11.83
C GLY A 14 -8.36 -11.43 12.42
N ALA A 15 -9.35 -11.00 13.19
CA ALA A 15 -10.45 -11.85 13.63
C ALA A 15 -11.77 -11.28 13.10
N ILE A 16 -12.65 -12.16 12.64
CA ILE A 16 -13.97 -11.82 12.13
C ILE A 16 -14.98 -12.84 12.63
N ARG A 17 -16.19 -12.37 12.98
CA ARG A 17 -17.29 -13.29 13.34
C ARG A 17 -17.69 -14.09 12.10
N ARG A 18 -17.82 -15.40 12.23
CA ARG A 18 -18.20 -16.32 11.14
C ARG A 18 -19.42 -15.81 10.35
N GLN A 19 -20.50 -15.49 11.04
CA GLN A 19 -21.74 -14.99 10.41
C GLN A 19 -21.52 -13.70 9.60
N VAL A 20 -20.62 -12.81 10.05
CA VAL A 20 -20.29 -11.57 9.33
C VAL A 20 -19.44 -11.86 8.09
N PHE A 21 -18.53 -12.83 8.18
CA PHE A 21 -17.73 -13.28 7.03
C PHE A 21 -18.58 -13.95 5.95
N GLU A 22 -19.46 -14.87 6.37
CA GLU A 22 -20.39 -15.57 5.47
C GLU A 22 -21.40 -14.60 4.83
N ALA A 23 -21.99 -13.69 5.61
CA ALA A 23 -22.91 -12.67 5.10
C ALA A 23 -22.23 -11.67 4.14
N ALA A 24 -20.93 -11.44 4.30
CA ALA A 24 -20.18 -10.64 3.33
C ALA A 24 -19.95 -11.41 2.02
N GLY A 25 -20.06 -12.74 2.00
CA GLY A 25 -19.70 -13.61 0.87
C GLY A 25 -18.26 -14.12 0.90
N GLY A 26 -17.58 -14.05 2.05
CA GLY A 26 -16.20 -14.52 2.23
C GLY A 26 -15.14 -13.72 1.43
N PHE A 27 -13.97 -14.31 1.21
CA PHE A 27 -12.96 -13.74 0.32
C PHE A 27 -13.38 -13.88 -1.14
N ASP A 28 -13.07 -12.87 -1.95
CA ASP A 28 -13.34 -12.91 -3.38
C ASP A 28 -12.41 -13.92 -4.08
N PRO A 29 -12.95 -14.98 -4.72
CA PRO A 29 -12.17 -16.05 -5.32
C PRO A 29 -11.34 -15.60 -6.53
N ARG A 30 -11.56 -14.39 -7.06
CA ARG A 30 -10.74 -13.80 -8.13
C ARG A 30 -9.30 -13.53 -7.66
N PHE A 31 -9.07 -13.35 -6.36
CA PHE A 31 -7.73 -13.25 -5.79
C PHE A 31 -7.11 -14.64 -5.59
N THR A 32 -6.45 -15.14 -6.63
CA THR A 32 -5.82 -16.48 -6.63
C THR A 32 -4.43 -16.51 -5.99
N THR A 33 -3.88 -15.35 -5.65
CA THR A 33 -2.59 -15.20 -4.98
C THR A 33 -2.71 -14.22 -3.80
N PRO A 34 -1.99 -14.45 -2.68
CA PRO A 34 -2.00 -13.54 -1.55
C PRO A 34 -1.58 -12.13 -1.97
N SER A 35 -2.48 -11.16 -1.82
CA SER A 35 -2.36 -9.81 -2.38
C SER A 35 -3.08 -8.76 -1.52
N VAL A 36 -4.28 -8.35 -1.92
CA VAL A 36 -5.11 -7.28 -1.32
C VAL A 36 -6.53 -7.78 -0.99
N GLU A 37 -6.76 -9.10 -1.00
CA GLU A 37 -8.06 -9.74 -0.75
C GLU A 37 -8.63 -9.42 0.64
N ASP A 38 -7.75 -9.23 1.62
CA ASP A 38 -8.14 -8.83 2.98
C ASP A 38 -8.58 -7.37 3.04
N ILE A 39 -7.90 -6.50 2.29
CA ILE A 39 -8.30 -5.11 2.16
C ILE A 39 -9.63 -4.98 1.42
N GLU A 40 -9.83 -5.72 0.32
CA GLU A 40 -11.12 -5.76 -0.41
C GLU A 40 -12.26 -6.19 0.52
N LEU A 41 -12.07 -7.28 1.26
CA LEU A 41 -13.06 -7.74 2.25
C LEU A 41 -13.34 -6.64 3.30
N GLY A 42 -12.31 -5.97 3.79
CA GLY A 42 -12.45 -4.85 4.72
C GLY A 42 -13.26 -3.69 4.15
N MET A 43 -13.01 -3.32 2.90
CA MET A 43 -13.77 -2.27 2.20
C MET A 43 -15.23 -2.69 2.04
N ARG A 44 -15.50 -3.95 1.66
CA ARG A 44 -16.86 -4.49 1.55
C ARG A 44 -17.59 -4.51 2.89
N LEU A 45 -16.93 -4.93 3.96
CA LEU A 45 -17.47 -4.88 5.33
C LEU A 45 -17.82 -3.45 5.77
N ALA A 46 -16.95 -2.49 5.47
CA ALA A 46 -17.21 -1.08 5.76
C ALA A 46 -18.43 -0.54 4.99
N ARG A 47 -18.62 -0.93 3.72
CA ARG A 47 -19.81 -0.58 2.92
C ARG A 47 -21.09 -1.19 3.49
N LEU A 48 -21.00 -2.37 4.11
CA LEU A 48 -22.09 -3.02 4.83
C LEU A 48 -22.32 -2.44 6.25
N GLY A 49 -21.69 -1.30 6.58
CA GLY A 49 -21.85 -0.63 7.86
C GLY A 49 -21.24 -1.37 9.05
N ARG A 50 -20.35 -2.36 8.81
CA ARG A 50 -19.66 -3.07 9.89
C ARG A 50 -18.53 -2.22 10.44
N SER A 51 -18.37 -2.23 11.76
CA SER A 51 -17.24 -1.58 12.43
C SER A 51 -15.99 -2.47 12.37
N LEU A 52 -14.87 -1.86 12.01
CA LEU A 52 -13.55 -2.47 12.11
C LEU A 52 -12.77 -1.72 13.18
N ALA A 53 -11.95 -2.44 13.93
CA ALA A 53 -11.10 -1.87 14.98
C ALA A 53 -9.75 -2.59 15.02
N ILE A 54 -8.71 -1.84 15.42
CA ILE A 54 -7.39 -2.37 15.76
C ILE A 54 -7.28 -2.42 17.28
N ASP A 55 -6.89 -3.57 17.82
CA ASP A 55 -6.52 -3.74 19.22
C ASP A 55 -5.00 -3.78 19.34
N GLY A 56 -4.40 -2.70 19.88
CA GLY A 56 -2.96 -2.58 20.04
C GLY A 56 -2.34 -3.48 21.12
N SER A 57 -3.15 -4.21 21.89
CA SER A 57 -2.69 -5.22 22.84
C SER A 57 -2.37 -6.56 22.17
N ILE A 58 -2.98 -6.83 21.01
CA ILE A 58 -2.76 -8.06 20.23
C ILE A 58 -1.59 -7.82 19.28
N GLN A 59 -0.50 -8.55 19.49
CA GLN A 59 0.71 -8.42 18.69
C GLN A 59 1.15 -9.78 18.16
N VAL A 60 1.45 -9.83 16.86
CA VAL A 60 2.03 -11.00 16.20
C VAL A 60 3.25 -10.58 15.39
N LYS A 61 4.16 -11.53 15.17
CA LYS A 61 5.33 -11.34 14.32
C LYS A 61 5.21 -12.19 13.06
N HIS A 62 5.24 -11.54 11.89
CA HIS A 62 5.29 -12.25 10.62
C HIS A 62 6.74 -12.55 10.24
N HIS A 63 7.06 -13.84 10.07
CA HIS A 63 8.39 -14.31 9.68
C HIS A 63 8.54 -14.34 8.15
N LYS A 64 8.45 -13.17 7.51
CA LYS A 64 8.66 -13.07 6.06
C LYS A 64 10.14 -13.21 5.71
N ARG A 65 10.44 -14.09 4.76
CA ARG A 65 11.76 -14.17 4.12
C ARG A 65 11.79 -13.25 2.91
N TRP A 66 12.49 -12.14 3.02
CA TRP A 66 12.60 -11.15 1.95
C TRP A 66 13.88 -11.34 1.14
N THR A 67 13.75 -11.26 -0.18
CA THR A 67 14.83 -10.94 -1.11
C THR A 67 14.50 -9.61 -1.76
N LEU A 68 15.48 -8.94 -2.37
CA LEU A 68 15.23 -7.69 -3.09
C LEU A 68 14.14 -7.88 -4.17
N TRP A 69 14.21 -9.00 -4.91
CA TRP A 69 13.21 -9.32 -5.92
C TRP A 69 11.84 -9.60 -5.31
N SER A 70 11.74 -10.35 -4.20
CA SER A 70 10.43 -10.64 -3.60
C SER A 70 9.79 -9.38 -3.03
N MET A 71 10.59 -8.43 -2.53
CA MET A 71 10.12 -7.11 -2.10
C MET A 71 9.49 -6.35 -3.27
N ILE A 72 10.24 -6.15 -4.36
CA ILE A 72 9.77 -5.42 -5.54
C ILE A 72 8.53 -6.09 -6.14
N ARG A 73 8.57 -7.40 -6.39
CA ARG A 73 7.41 -8.14 -6.94
C ARG A 73 6.17 -7.98 -6.07
N THR A 74 6.33 -8.10 -4.75
CA THR A 74 5.19 -7.99 -3.82
C THR A 74 4.64 -6.59 -3.80
N ASP A 75 5.50 -5.59 -3.68
CA ASP A 75 5.06 -4.20 -3.55
C ASP A 75 4.41 -3.69 -4.84
N VAL A 76 4.92 -4.08 -6.01
CA VAL A 76 4.38 -3.57 -7.26
C VAL A 76 3.21 -4.43 -7.77
N TRP A 77 3.41 -5.75 -7.97
CA TRP A 77 2.41 -6.59 -8.66
C TRP A 77 1.34 -7.17 -7.74
N LEU A 78 1.68 -7.44 -6.48
CA LEU A 78 0.73 -8.03 -5.52
C LEU A 78 0.05 -6.98 -4.65
N ARG A 79 0.53 -5.73 -4.67
CA ARG A 79 0.00 -4.64 -3.84
C ARG A 79 -0.34 -3.41 -4.63
N ALA A 80 0.63 -2.67 -5.15
CA ALA A 80 0.38 -1.34 -5.73
C ALA A 80 -0.60 -1.38 -6.91
N ILE A 81 -0.45 -2.34 -7.84
CA ILE A 81 -1.39 -2.48 -8.97
C ILE A 81 -2.79 -2.93 -8.49
N PRO A 82 -2.95 -4.07 -7.78
CA PRO A 82 -4.27 -4.50 -7.30
C PRO A 82 -4.95 -3.47 -6.39
N TRP A 83 -4.18 -2.82 -5.52
CA TRP A 83 -4.67 -1.76 -4.65
C TRP A 83 -5.17 -0.55 -5.45
N SER A 84 -4.41 -0.13 -6.45
CA SER A 84 -4.82 0.96 -7.34
C SER A 84 -6.09 0.58 -8.13
N HIS A 85 -6.23 -0.68 -8.54
CA HIS A 85 -7.47 -1.19 -9.17
C HIS A 85 -8.65 -1.13 -8.22
N LEU A 86 -8.48 -1.53 -6.95
CA LEU A 86 -9.52 -1.39 -5.92
C LEU A 86 -9.90 0.07 -5.69
N MET A 87 -8.92 0.98 -5.62
CA MET A 87 -9.17 2.41 -5.45
C MET A 87 -9.89 3.04 -6.64
N MET A 88 -9.55 2.64 -7.88
CA MET A 88 -10.22 3.14 -9.08
C MET A 88 -11.65 2.60 -9.17
N ALA A 89 -11.87 1.33 -8.81
CA ALA A 89 -13.19 0.71 -8.80
C ALA A 89 -14.11 1.27 -7.70
N ASP A 90 -13.55 1.76 -6.59
CA ASP A 90 -14.34 2.29 -5.47
C ASP A 90 -14.35 3.82 -5.41
N ARG A 91 -15.51 4.41 -5.70
CA ARG A 91 -15.74 5.87 -5.61
C ARG A 91 -15.59 6.43 -4.18
N LYS A 92 -15.59 5.59 -3.15
CA LYS A 92 -15.40 5.97 -1.74
C LYS A 92 -14.05 5.54 -1.17
N ALA A 93 -13.09 5.15 -2.03
CA ALA A 93 -11.76 4.77 -1.56
C ALA A 93 -11.15 5.89 -0.70
N PRO A 94 -10.57 5.56 0.47
CA PRO A 94 -10.03 6.57 1.37
C PRO A 94 -8.91 7.35 0.68
N ALA A 95 -9.09 8.66 0.55
CA ALA A 95 -8.15 9.58 -0.09
C ALA A 95 -6.78 9.66 0.64
N SER A 96 -6.63 9.02 1.80
CA SER A 96 -5.58 9.29 2.78
C SER A 96 -4.21 8.64 2.51
N LEU A 97 -4.06 7.81 1.47
CA LEU A 97 -2.90 6.90 1.41
C LEU A 97 -1.59 7.51 0.89
N ASN A 98 -1.56 8.72 0.34
CA ASN A 98 -0.32 9.37 -0.11
C ASN A 98 -0.36 10.92 -0.09
N LEU A 99 -1.07 11.53 0.87
CA LEU A 99 -1.34 12.98 0.85
C LEU A 99 -0.20 13.88 1.33
N ARG A 100 0.82 13.34 2.02
CA ARG A 100 1.92 14.18 2.53
C ARG A 100 2.79 14.68 1.37
N TRP A 101 2.92 16.00 1.25
CA TRP A 101 3.76 16.64 0.23
C TRP A 101 5.20 16.14 0.23
N SER A 102 5.78 15.82 1.39
CA SER A 102 7.13 15.26 1.50
C SER A 102 7.26 13.89 0.81
N GLN A 103 6.22 13.06 0.85
CA GLN A 103 6.20 11.77 0.16
C GLN A 103 6.08 11.97 -1.36
N ARG A 104 5.22 12.88 -1.79
CA ARG A 104 5.07 13.25 -3.22
C ARG A 104 6.38 13.78 -3.80
N ALA A 105 7.06 14.67 -3.07
CA ALA A 105 8.36 15.20 -3.45
C ALA A 105 9.45 14.11 -3.46
N SER A 106 9.41 13.16 -2.52
CA SER A 106 10.33 12.02 -2.50
C SER A 106 10.14 11.12 -3.72
N VAL A 107 8.89 10.83 -4.11
CA VAL A 107 8.60 10.10 -5.35
C VAL A 107 9.09 10.85 -6.58
N ALA A 108 8.84 12.17 -6.67
CA ALA A 108 9.32 12.98 -7.79
C ALA A 108 10.85 12.96 -7.90
N ALA A 109 11.57 13.16 -6.78
CA ALA A 109 13.03 13.08 -6.75
C ALA A 109 13.53 11.70 -7.15
N ALA A 110 12.87 10.63 -6.68
CA ALA A 110 13.20 9.25 -7.03
C ALA A 110 12.99 8.97 -8.53
N LEU A 111 11.92 9.49 -9.15
CA LEU A 111 11.65 9.30 -10.58
C LEU A 111 12.57 10.12 -11.49
N LEU A 112 12.98 11.31 -11.06
CA LEU A 112 13.72 12.26 -11.90
C LEU A 112 15.25 12.06 -11.88
N TRP A 113 15.82 11.51 -10.80
CA TRP A 113 17.28 11.39 -10.68
C TRP A 113 17.96 10.59 -11.81
N PRO A 114 17.38 9.51 -12.39
CA PRO A 114 18.03 8.77 -13.47
C PRO A 114 18.16 9.63 -14.74
N ALA A 115 17.11 10.40 -15.06
CA ALA A 115 17.13 11.31 -16.20
C ALA A 115 18.08 12.49 -15.95
N ALA A 116 18.09 13.04 -14.74
CA ALA A 116 19.02 14.10 -14.35
C ALA A 116 20.48 13.65 -14.49
N LEU A 117 20.79 12.39 -14.16
CA LEU A 117 22.15 11.85 -14.27
C LEU A 117 22.70 11.88 -15.71
N LEU A 118 21.82 11.78 -16.70
CA LEU A 118 22.17 11.85 -18.13
C LEU A 118 22.44 13.28 -18.61
N LEU A 119 21.89 14.29 -17.92
CA LEU A 119 21.97 15.70 -18.31
C LEU A 119 23.03 16.46 -17.50
N ASP A 120 23.03 16.26 -16.18
CA ASP A 120 23.94 16.90 -15.23
C ASP A 120 24.08 16.04 -13.95
N PRO A 121 25.26 15.44 -13.69
CA PRO A 121 25.52 14.69 -12.47
C PRO A 121 25.28 15.49 -11.19
N ALA A 122 25.47 16.81 -11.19
CA ALA A 122 25.23 17.65 -10.02
C ALA A 122 23.73 17.75 -9.72
N ALA A 123 22.88 17.90 -10.73
CA ALA A 123 21.42 17.86 -10.58
C ALA A 123 20.94 16.51 -10.04
N ALA A 124 21.50 15.38 -10.51
CA ALA A 124 21.16 14.06 -9.98
C ALA A 124 21.52 13.93 -8.49
N LEU A 125 22.72 14.39 -8.10
CA LEU A 125 23.14 14.41 -6.71
C LEU A 125 22.25 15.31 -5.85
N ALA A 126 21.84 16.48 -6.37
CA ALA A 126 20.92 17.38 -5.68
C ALA A 126 19.56 16.72 -5.44
N LEU A 127 19.00 15.99 -6.42
CA LEU A 127 17.75 15.24 -6.25
C LEU A 127 17.87 14.12 -5.21
N LEU A 128 18.99 13.39 -5.22
CA LEU A 128 19.27 12.35 -4.23
C LEU A 128 19.45 12.94 -2.82
N ALA A 129 20.17 14.06 -2.69
CA ALA A 129 20.32 14.77 -1.42
C ALA A 129 18.98 15.32 -0.91
N ALA A 130 18.16 15.87 -1.80
CA ALA A 130 16.81 16.32 -1.46
C ALA A 130 15.94 15.16 -0.98
N HIS A 131 16.00 14.00 -1.64
CA HIS A 131 15.31 12.78 -1.21
C HIS A 131 15.73 12.35 0.21
N ALA A 132 17.04 12.31 0.48
CA ALA A 132 17.56 12.02 1.81
C ALA A 132 17.06 13.04 2.84
N GLY A 133 17.10 14.34 2.51
CA GLY A 133 16.61 15.46 3.30
C GLY A 133 15.13 15.31 3.71
N LEU A 134 14.27 15.02 2.73
CA LEU A 134 12.83 14.79 2.94
C LEU A 134 12.53 13.58 3.84
N ASN A 135 13.47 12.63 3.91
CA ASN A 135 13.34 11.38 4.66
C ASN A 135 14.25 11.31 5.90
N LEU A 136 14.86 12.43 6.32
CA LEU A 136 15.71 12.49 7.52
C LEU A 136 15.03 11.97 8.79
N PRO A 137 13.73 12.23 9.07
CA PRO A 137 13.09 11.65 10.25
C PRO A 137 13.07 10.11 10.23
N PHE A 138 12.84 9.52 9.06
CA PHE A 138 12.85 8.07 8.85
C PHE A 138 14.26 7.50 8.95
N LEU A 139 15.24 8.09 8.26
CA LEU A 139 16.65 7.68 8.35
C LEU A 139 17.20 7.84 9.77
N GLY A 140 16.79 8.89 10.49
CA GLY A 140 17.11 9.11 11.89
C GLY A 140 16.51 8.04 12.81
N PHE A 141 15.28 7.59 12.52
CA PHE A 141 14.68 6.45 13.22
C PHE A 141 15.47 5.16 12.99
N LEU A 142 15.84 4.85 11.75
CA LEU A 142 16.68 3.68 11.43
C LEU A 142 18.03 3.76 12.13
N ARG A 143 18.67 4.93 12.14
CA ARG A 143 19.93 5.16 12.85
C ARG A 143 19.82 4.85 14.34
N ARG A 144 18.74 5.29 14.99
CA ARG A 144 18.51 5.06 16.43
C ARG A 144 18.23 3.60 16.78
N THR A 145 17.62 2.85 15.87
CA THR A 145 17.14 1.48 16.15
C THR A 145 18.06 0.38 15.65
N GLN A 146 18.82 0.63 14.58
CA GLN A 146 19.66 -0.36 13.89
C GLN A 146 21.10 0.15 13.61
N GLY A 147 21.41 1.40 13.96
CA GLY A 147 22.73 2.00 13.76
C GLY A 147 22.92 2.72 12.42
N LEU A 148 24.05 3.43 12.31
CA LEU A 148 24.34 4.32 11.18
C LEU A 148 24.51 3.57 9.85
N LEU A 149 25.27 2.48 9.84
CA LEU A 149 25.52 1.69 8.62
C LEU A 149 24.23 1.14 8.02
N PHE A 150 23.31 0.68 8.88
CA PHE A 150 21.99 0.20 8.45
C PHE A 150 21.16 1.33 7.84
N ALA A 151 21.16 2.51 8.44
CA ALA A 151 20.44 3.67 7.90
C ALA A 151 20.98 4.09 6.53
N ILE A 152 22.31 4.15 6.36
CA ILE A 152 22.95 4.46 5.08
C ILE A 152 22.62 3.37 4.05
N GLY A 153 22.75 2.09 4.39
CA GLY A 153 22.44 0.98 3.49
C GLY A 153 20.95 0.88 3.11
N SER A 154 20.06 1.39 3.97
CA SER A 154 18.61 1.42 3.70
C SER A 154 18.21 2.55 2.74
N TRP A 155 19.00 3.62 2.64
CA TRP A 155 18.64 4.77 1.83
C TRP A 155 18.51 4.45 0.32
N PRO A 156 19.43 3.70 -0.32
CA PRO A 156 19.25 3.26 -1.70
C PRO A 156 17.98 2.44 -1.92
N LEU A 157 17.64 1.55 -0.97
CA LEU A 157 16.40 0.77 -1.01
C LEU A 157 15.17 1.67 -0.88
N HIS A 158 15.26 2.76 -0.11
CA HIS A 158 14.19 3.71 0.04
C HIS A 158 13.99 4.61 -1.19
N VAL A 159 15.07 4.94 -1.90
CA VAL A 159 15.00 5.58 -3.23
C VAL A 159 14.33 4.64 -4.22
N LEU A 160 14.76 3.38 -4.27
CA LEU A 160 14.16 2.34 -5.12
C LEU A 160 12.67 2.14 -4.81
N HIS A 161 12.30 2.11 -3.53
CA HIS A 161 10.90 2.01 -3.08
C HIS A 161 10.03 3.13 -3.64
N HIS A 162 10.49 4.38 -3.50
CA HIS A 162 9.76 5.54 -4.03
C HIS A 162 9.73 5.54 -5.56
N PHE A 163 10.79 5.09 -6.22
CA PHE A 163 10.84 4.95 -7.68
C PHE A 163 9.76 3.99 -8.19
N TYR A 164 9.74 2.74 -7.70
CA TYR A 164 8.74 1.79 -8.17
C TYR A 164 7.33 2.13 -7.69
N SER A 165 7.16 2.78 -6.54
CA SER A 165 5.85 3.23 -6.07
C SER A 165 5.26 4.30 -6.98
N GLY A 166 6.09 5.22 -7.48
CA GLY A 166 5.70 6.20 -8.50
C GLY A 166 5.42 5.56 -9.86
N ALA A 167 6.25 4.62 -10.29
CA ALA A 167 6.10 3.92 -11.56
C ALA A 167 4.91 2.93 -11.58
N ALA A 168 4.49 2.42 -10.42
CA ALA A 168 3.39 1.47 -10.31
C ALA A 168 2.04 2.06 -10.74
N LEU A 169 1.81 3.35 -10.48
CA LEU A 169 0.54 4.00 -10.77
C LEU A 169 0.20 4.04 -12.27
N PRO A 170 1.07 4.55 -13.18
CA PRO A 170 0.78 4.50 -14.61
C PRO A 170 0.65 3.07 -15.13
N LEU A 171 1.42 2.11 -14.60
CA LEU A 171 1.26 0.69 -14.93
C LEU A 171 -0.12 0.16 -14.51
N ALA A 172 -0.59 0.53 -13.31
CA ALA A 172 -1.90 0.14 -12.82
C ALA A 172 -3.02 0.73 -13.68
N ILE A 173 -2.93 2.01 -14.04
CA ILE A 173 -3.87 2.71 -14.92
C ILE A 173 -3.92 2.04 -16.30
N ALA A 174 -2.76 1.75 -16.89
CA ALA A 174 -2.68 1.11 -18.21
C ALA A 174 -3.25 -0.32 -18.19
N ALA A 175 -3.03 -1.07 -17.11
CA ALA A 175 -3.53 -2.43 -16.94
C ALA A 175 -4.97 -2.48 -16.38
N PHE A 176 -5.61 -1.34 -16.08
CA PHE A 176 -6.91 -1.34 -15.41
C PHE A 176 -8.02 -1.79 -16.38
N PRO A 177 -8.83 -2.80 -16.02
CA PRO A 177 -9.98 -3.19 -16.80
C PRO A 177 -11.11 -2.17 -16.62
N TRP A 178 -11.05 -1.05 -17.36
CA TRP A 178 -12.00 0.07 -17.30
C TRP A 178 -13.48 -0.32 -17.42
N ARG A 179 -13.77 -1.49 -18.02
CA ARG A 179 -15.12 -2.09 -18.07
C ARG A 179 -15.74 -2.33 -16.69
N GLN A 180 -14.92 -2.45 -15.63
CA GLN A 180 -15.39 -2.68 -14.26
C GLN A 180 -15.99 -1.43 -13.61
N LEU A 181 -15.73 -0.20 -14.11
CA LEU A 181 -16.34 1.03 -13.58
C LEU A 181 -17.83 1.18 -13.90
N ALA A 182 -18.31 0.45 -14.91
CA ALA A 182 -19.69 0.53 -15.38
C ALA A 182 -20.62 -0.47 -14.67
N GLN A 183 -20.08 -1.40 -13.88
CA GLN A 183 -20.88 -2.40 -13.20
C GLN A 183 -21.36 -1.84 -11.85
N PRO A 184 -22.68 -1.71 -11.62
CA PRO A 184 -23.20 -1.33 -10.32
C PRO A 184 -22.76 -2.36 -9.28
N ALA A 185 -22.49 -1.90 -8.06
CA ALA A 185 -22.20 -2.81 -6.95
C ALA A 185 -23.35 -3.84 -6.84
N PRO A 186 -23.06 -5.13 -6.61
CA PRO A 186 -24.11 -6.10 -6.38
C PRO A 186 -24.95 -5.62 -5.19
N THR A 187 -26.21 -5.29 -5.46
CA THR A 187 -27.22 -5.10 -4.43
C THR A 187 -27.38 -6.44 -3.75
N LEU A 188 -27.09 -6.50 -2.45
CA LEU A 188 -27.63 -7.58 -1.64
C LEU A 188 -29.14 -7.43 -1.77
N GLU A 189 -29.80 -8.38 -2.45
CA GLU A 189 -31.23 -8.54 -2.28
C GLU A 189 -31.46 -8.71 -0.78
N GLU A 190 -32.24 -7.81 -0.20
CA GLU A 190 -32.80 -8.00 1.13
C GLU A 190 -33.61 -9.29 1.06
N GLY A 191 -32.97 -10.40 1.43
CA GLY A 191 -33.64 -11.66 1.68
C GLY A 191 -34.62 -11.44 2.82
N SER A 192 -35.86 -11.12 2.44
CA SER A 192 -37.04 -11.38 3.25
C SER A 192 -37.09 -12.88 3.54
N GLU A 193 -36.87 -13.25 4.79
CA GLU A 193 -37.69 -14.17 5.59
C GLU A 193 -37.10 -14.36 7.01
#